data_AF-A0A820KUU5-F1
#
_entry.id   AF-A0A820KUU5-F1
#
_cell.length_a   1.000
_cell.length_b   1.000
_cell.length_c   1.000
_cell.angle_alpha   90.00
_cell.angle_beta   90.00
_cell.angle_gamma   90.00
#
_symmetry.space_group_name_H-M   'P 1'
#
loop_
_entity.id
_entity.type
_entity.pdbx_description
1 polymer ?
#
loop_
_entity_poly.entity_id
_entity_poly.type
_entity_poly.pdbx_seq_one_letter_code
_entity_poly.pdbx_strand_id
1 'polypeptide(L)'
;MYIFTAIVLLALMLPAAVLSTDNKTEHAIVVDSLDIAPVWAGHPVNFVLLTHLPYRFIAYYDDTRQMTIAQRNLSERIWTINKLPLITNWDSHNYIVMAIDEDGYLHLSGNIHVVPLIYFRSVQPLNASTFVQLDRMTGTDENRTTYPMFMYGPENEFIFTYRLGMSGNGNQIYNLYDLKTKTWKGLLDKPLTDGEGKRNAYFDGPIKGPDGYFHLVWVWRESPDASTNHDLSYARSKDLVSWETGAGRSLVLPMTSETCEIVDPVPQKDGIINGNTKLGFDE
;
A
#
# COMPACT_ATOMS: atom_id res chain seq x y z
N MET A 1 43.83 62.10 -30.32
CA MET A 1 44.63 62.51 -29.15
C MET A 1 43.79 62.14 -27.94
N TYR A 2 43.96 61.04 -27.21
CA TYR A 2 45.04 60.05 -27.07
C TYR A 2 44.47 58.62 -27.17
N ILE A 3 45.30 57.74 -27.72
CA ILE A 3 45.24 56.27 -27.65
C ILE A 3 45.47 55.84 -26.20
N PHE A 4 44.73 54.85 -25.68
CA PHE A 4 45.35 53.81 -24.85
C PHE A 4 44.63 52.47 -25.00
N THR A 5 45.36 51.57 -25.64
CA THR A 5 45.16 50.13 -25.77
C THR A 5 45.48 49.47 -24.43
N ALA A 6 44.64 48.56 -23.96
CA ALA A 6 45.05 47.52 -23.02
C ALA A 6 44.29 46.23 -23.37
N ILE A 7 44.93 45.46 -24.25
CA ILE A 7 44.64 44.06 -24.49
C ILE A 7 45.23 43.30 -23.31
N VAL A 8 44.41 42.60 -22.53
CA VAL A 8 44.87 41.49 -21.71
C VAL A 8 44.29 40.22 -22.32
N LEU A 9 45.11 39.59 -23.17
CA LEU A 9 44.99 38.19 -23.50
C LEU A 9 45.30 37.39 -22.23
N LEU A 10 44.33 36.66 -21.70
CA LEU A 10 44.63 35.47 -20.90
C LEU A 10 44.25 34.26 -21.74
N ALA A 11 45.25 33.72 -22.44
CA ALA A 11 45.16 32.42 -23.07
C ALA A 11 45.35 31.35 -21.98
N LEU A 12 44.29 30.60 -21.68
CA LEU A 12 44.39 29.28 -21.07
C LEU A 12 43.89 28.27 -22.10
N MET A 13 44.84 27.53 -22.65
CA MET A 13 44.59 26.44 -23.58
C MET A 13 44.29 25.13 -22.83
N LEU A 14 43.16 24.52 -23.23
CA LEU A 14 42.87 23.08 -23.39
C LEU A 14 42.62 22.22 -22.13
N PRO A 15 41.86 21.08 -22.24
CA PRO A 15 41.25 20.47 -23.43
C PRO A 15 39.71 20.32 -23.34
N ALA A 16 39.12 20.03 -24.50
CA ALA A 16 37.73 19.65 -24.66
C ALA A 16 37.37 18.47 -23.74
N ALA A 17 36.46 18.70 -22.79
CA ALA A 17 35.53 17.65 -22.41
C ALA A 17 34.54 17.55 -23.57
N VAL A 18 34.85 16.67 -24.53
CA VAL A 18 33.80 16.02 -25.31
C VAL A 18 32.90 15.41 -24.26
N LEU A 19 31.75 16.03 -24.00
CA LEU A 19 30.63 15.33 -23.38
C LEU A 19 30.32 14.20 -24.36
N SER A 20 30.93 13.06 -24.09
CA SER A 20 30.54 11.79 -24.65
C SER A 20 29.08 11.61 -24.27
N THR A 21 28.17 12.04 -25.14
CA THR A 21 26.79 11.62 -25.13
C THR A 21 26.74 10.17 -25.60
N ASP A 22 27.48 9.29 -24.92
CA ASP A 22 27.19 7.86 -24.94
C ASP A 22 25.97 7.68 -24.02
N ASN A 23 24.84 8.24 -24.47
CA ASN A 23 23.52 7.75 -24.07
C ASN A 23 23.38 6.36 -24.71
N LYS A 24 24.20 5.41 -24.24
CA LYS A 24 23.84 4.01 -24.39
C LYS A 24 22.62 3.86 -23.51
N THR A 25 21.46 3.87 -24.14
CA THR A 25 20.25 3.31 -23.55
C THR A 25 20.65 1.93 -23.04
N GLU A 26 20.86 1.80 -21.74
CA GLU A 26 21.03 0.51 -21.10
C GLU A 26 19.68 -0.21 -21.26
N HIS A 27 19.59 -1.04 -22.29
CA HIS A 27 18.44 -1.89 -22.47
C HIS A 27 18.51 -2.98 -21.42
N ALA A 28 17.53 -3.02 -20.52
CA ALA A 28 17.36 -4.14 -19.62
C ALA A 28 17.26 -5.43 -20.45
N ILE A 29 18.21 -6.36 -20.26
CA ILE A 29 18.16 -7.69 -20.86
C ILE A 29 17.46 -8.63 -19.88
N VAL A 30 16.49 -9.40 -20.38
CA VAL A 30 15.88 -10.48 -19.61
C VAL A 30 16.90 -11.60 -19.48
N VAL A 31 17.45 -11.79 -18.29
CA VAL A 31 18.48 -12.81 -18.01
C VAL A 31 17.90 -14.16 -17.58
N ASP A 32 16.67 -14.16 -17.06
CA ASP A 32 15.92 -15.37 -16.70
C ASP A 32 14.42 -15.05 -16.76
N SER A 33 13.62 -16.06 -17.10
CA SER A 33 12.16 -16.01 -17.09
C SER A 33 11.64 -17.38 -16.66
N LEU A 34 10.60 -17.37 -15.83
CA LEU A 34 9.97 -18.59 -15.36
C LEU A 34 8.46 -18.48 -15.53
N ASP A 35 7.91 -19.37 -16.36
CA ASP A 35 6.47 -19.50 -16.51
C ASP A 35 5.86 -20.06 -15.21
N ILE A 36 4.74 -19.46 -14.81
CA ILE A 36 4.02 -19.84 -13.58
C ILE A 36 2.69 -20.50 -13.95
N ALA A 37 1.78 -19.73 -14.54
CA ALA A 37 0.47 -20.16 -15.00
C ALA A 37 -0.17 -19.09 -15.90
N PRO A 38 -1.18 -19.45 -16.70
CA PRO A 38 -2.14 -18.50 -17.25
C PRO A 38 -2.88 -17.75 -16.13
N VAL A 39 -3.16 -16.47 -16.36
CA VAL A 39 -3.79 -15.58 -15.38
C VAL A 39 -4.95 -14.81 -15.99
N TRP A 40 -5.87 -14.36 -15.14
CA TRP A 40 -6.92 -13.47 -15.55
C TRP A 40 -6.35 -12.12 -16.03
N ALA A 41 -6.69 -11.74 -17.27
CA ALA A 41 -6.24 -10.50 -17.89
C ALA A 41 -7.40 -9.61 -18.38
N GLY A 42 -8.64 -9.90 -17.98
CA GLY A 42 -9.83 -9.19 -18.48
C GLY A 42 -10.04 -7.79 -17.88
N HIS A 43 -9.44 -7.48 -16.74
CA HIS A 43 -9.37 -6.14 -16.15
C HIS A 43 -8.17 -6.04 -15.19
N PRO A 44 -7.69 -4.82 -14.86
CA PRO A 44 -6.64 -4.66 -13.87
C PRO A 44 -7.09 -5.14 -12.49
N VAL A 45 -6.40 -6.12 -11.91
CA VAL A 45 -6.59 -6.55 -10.53
C VAL A 45 -5.24 -7.04 -10.01
N ASN A 46 -4.71 -6.39 -8.98
CA ASN A 46 -3.31 -6.59 -8.62
C ASN A 46 -3.07 -7.96 -7.97
N PHE A 47 -1.95 -8.56 -8.36
CA PHE A 47 -1.40 -9.79 -7.79
C PHE A 47 -0.34 -9.45 -6.74
N VAL A 48 0.08 -10.45 -5.97
CA VAL A 48 1.14 -10.31 -4.97
C VAL A 48 2.31 -11.20 -5.32
N LEU A 49 3.52 -10.67 -5.15
CA LEU A 49 4.76 -11.42 -5.13
C LEU A 49 5.43 -11.21 -3.77
N LEU A 50 5.69 -12.30 -3.05
CA LEU A 50 6.33 -12.27 -1.74
C LEU A 50 7.52 -13.23 -1.73
N THR A 51 8.67 -12.79 -1.21
CA THR A 51 9.86 -13.62 -1.05
C THR A 51 10.24 -13.71 0.42
N HIS A 52 10.40 -14.92 0.92
CA HIS A 52 10.93 -15.20 2.25
C HIS A 52 11.80 -16.44 2.13
N LEU A 53 13.12 -16.28 2.27
CA LEU A 53 14.08 -17.35 1.99
C LEU A 53 13.75 -18.62 2.80
N PRO A 54 13.80 -19.81 2.17
CA PRO A 54 14.22 -20.09 0.80
C PRO A 54 13.07 -20.02 -0.24
N TYR A 55 11.88 -19.56 0.13
CA TYR A 55 10.68 -19.65 -0.70
C TYR A 55 10.30 -18.34 -1.39
N ARG A 56 9.51 -18.50 -2.45
CA ARG A 56 8.79 -17.43 -3.12
C ARG A 56 7.33 -17.83 -3.29
N PHE A 57 6.46 -16.87 -3.05
CA PHE A 57 5.01 -17.02 -3.10
C PHE A 57 4.44 -15.99 -4.06
N ILE A 58 3.47 -16.41 -4.87
CA ILE A 58 2.72 -15.53 -5.77
C ILE A 58 1.24 -15.80 -5.57
N ALA A 59 0.45 -14.78 -5.27
CA ALA A 59 -1.00 -14.89 -5.19
C ALA A 59 -1.64 -14.09 -6.33
N TYR A 60 -2.49 -14.74 -7.12
CA TYR A 60 -3.07 -14.20 -8.34
C TYR A 60 -4.47 -14.77 -8.60
N TYR A 61 -5.17 -14.23 -9.59
CA TYR A 61 -6.37 -14.85 -10.14
C TYR A 61 -5.98 -15.62 -11.40
N ASP A 62 -6.24 -16.92 -11.43
CA ASP A 62 -5.96 -17.76 -12.60
C ASP A 62 -6.87 -17.41 -13.79
N ASP A 63 -6.67 -18.06 -14.94
CA ASP A 63 -7.48 -17.87 -16.14
C ASP A 63 -8.99 -18.17 -15.96
N THR A 64 -9.37 -18.88 -14.89
CA THR A 64 -10.76 -19.09 -14.48
C THR A 64 -11.28 -18.06 -13.47
N ARG A 65 -10.47 -17.04 -13.15
CA ARG A 65 -10.68 -16.01 -12.12
C ARG A 65 -10.62 -16.54 -10.69
N GLN A 66 -10.11 -17.77 -10.49
CA GLN A 66 -10.00 -18.35 -9.17
C GLN A 66 -8.73 -17.86 -8.47
N MET A 67 -8.86 -17.44 -7.21
CA MET A 67 -7.73 -17.03 -6.38
C MET A 67 -6.80 -18.22 -6.15
N THR A 68 -5.57 -18.07 -6.60
CA THR A 68 -4.58 -19.14 -6.69
C THR A 68 -3.25 -18.65 -6.12
N ILE A 69 -2.57 -19.53 -5.38
CA ILE A 69 -1.26 -19.28 -4.81
C ILE A 69 -0.27 -20.27 -5.39
N ALA A 70 0.80 -19.75 -5.99
CA ALA A 70 1.96 -20.51 -6.40
C ALA A 70 3.08 -20.35 -5.38
N GLN A 71 3.67 -21.45 -4.94
CA GLN A 71 4.85 -21.48 -4.07
C GLN A 71 5.98 -22.25 -4.75
N ARG A 72 7.21 -21.76 -4.63
CA ARG A 72 8.41 -22.53 -4.98
C ARG A 72 9.55 -22.31 -4.00
N ASN A 73 10.46 -23.27 -3.91
CA ASN A 73 11.81 -22.99 -3.40
C ASN A 73 12.58 -22.19 -4.47
N LEU A 74 13.38 -21.20 -4.06
CA LEU A 74 14.16 -20.37 -4.98
C LEU A 74 15.24 -21.17 -5.73
N SER A 75 15.72 -22.28 -5.17
CA SER A 75 16.65 -23.21 -5.85
C SER A 75 15.96 -24.08 -6.90
N GLU A 76 14.63 -24.07 -6.97
CA GLU A 76 13.84 -24.90 -7.86
C GLU A 76 13.10 -24.04 -8.88
N ARG A 77 12.78 -24.64 -10.03
CA ARG A 77 11.98 -23.99 -11.09
C ARG A 77 10.53 -24.48 -11.13
N ILE A 78 10.14 -25.36 -10.20
CA ILE A 78 8.81 -25.97 -10.18
C ILE A 78 7.94 -25.22 -9.16
N TRP A 79 6.71 -24.91 -9.56
CA TRP A 79 5.71 -24.28 -8.70
C TRP A 79 4.72 -25.32 -8.17
N THR A 80 4.48 -25.28 -6.86
CA THR A 80 3.34 -25.95 -6.23
C THR A 80 2.17 -24.97 -6.21
N ILE A 81 1.03 -25.40 -6.76
CA ILE A 81 -0.17 -24.58 -6.91
C ILE A 81 -1.21 -24.98 -5.86
N ASN A 82 -1.75 -24.00 -5.15
CA ASN A 82 -2.90 -24.16 -4.28
C ASN A 82 -4.03 -23.21 -4.70
N LYS A 83 -5.25 -23.72 -4.86
CA LYS A 83 -6.41 -22.93 -5.27
C LYS A 83 -7.34 -22.69 -4.08
N LEU A 84 -7.68 -21.44 -3.82
CA LEU A 84 -8.64 -21.07 -2.78
C LEU A 84 -10.07 -21.04 -3.34
N PRO A 85 -11.10 -21.25 -2.52
CA PRO A 85 -12.49 -21.30 -2.97
C PRO A 85 -13.08 -19.90 -3.22
N LEU A 86 -12.37 -19.04 -3.95
CA LEU A 86 -12.79 -17.68 -4.27
C LEU A 86 -12.58 -17.37 -5.75
N ILE A 87 -13.60 -16.78 -6.36
CA ILE A 87 -13.59 -16.35 -7.76
C ILE A 87 -13.83 -14.84 -7.77
N THR A 88 -13.00 -14.09 -8.51
CA THR A 88 -13.20 -12.65 -8.66
C THR A 88 -14.22 -12.31 -9.74
N ASN A 89 -14.90 -11.18 -9.55
CA ASN A 89 -15.77 -10.54 -10.53
C ASN A 89 -15.00 -9.48 -11.32
N TRP A 90 -15.72 -8.71 -12.14
CA TRP A 90 -15.15 -7.62 -12.95
C TRP A 90 -14.99 -6.35 -12.11
N ASP A 91 -14.05 -6.37 -11.17
CA ASP A 91 -13.88 -5.29 -10.22
C ASP A 91 -12.41 -5.14 -9.79
N SER A 92 -11.78 -4.04 -10.19
CA SER A 92 -10.37 -3.75 -9.88
C SER A 92 -10.08 -3.52 -8.40
N HIS A 93 -11.11 -3.30 -7.57
CA HIS A 93 -10.97 -3.15 -6.12
C HIS A 93 -10.61 -4.48 -5.44
N ASN A 94 -10.86 -5.61 -6.12
CA ASN A 94 -10.70 -6.96 -5.60
C ASN A 94 -9.24 -7.46 -5.60
N TYR A 95 -8.25 -6.57 -5.54
CA TYR A 95 -6.85 -6.99 -5.51
C TYR A 95 -6.52 -7.88 -4.30
N ILE A 96 -5.38 -8.57 -4.40
CA ILE A 96 -4.90 -9.49 -3.37
C ILE A 96 -3.80 -8.80 -2.55
N VAL A 97 -3.75 -9.07 -1.25
CA VAL A 97 -2.63 -8.76 -0.36
C VAL A 97 -2.20 -10.02 0.38
N MET A 98 -0.89 -10.16 0.58
CA MET A 98 -0.31 -11.29 1.28
C MET A 98 0.94 -10.85 2.05
N ALA A 99 1.10 -11.36 3.27
CA ALA A 99 2.25 -11.11 4.13
C ALA A 99 2.60 -12.36 4.93
N ILE A 100 3.75 -12.33 5.61
CA ILE A 100 4.25 -13.42 6.46
C ILE A 100 4.45 -12.88 7.87
N ASP A 101 3.84 -13.49 8.88
CA ASP A 101 4.11 -13.10 10.26
C ASP A 101 5.49 -13.61 10.74
N GLU A 102 5.92 -13.19 11.94
CA GLU A 102 7.24 -13.53 12.48
C GLU A 102 7.43 -15.05 12.70
N ASP A 103 6.33 -15.77 12.96
CA ASP A 103 6.33 -17.23 13.09
C ASP A 103 6.34 -17.96 11.74
N GLY A 104 6.34 -17.22 10.63
CA GLY A 104 6.40 -17.75 9.27
C GLY A 104 5.04 -18.13 8.68
N TYR A 105 3.92 -17.85 9.34
CA TYR A 105 2.60 -18.13 8.78
C TYR A 105 2.27 -17.13 7.68
N LEU A 106 1.67 -17.63 6.61
CA LEU A 106 1.21 -16.81 5.49
C LEU A 106 -0.18 -16.25 5.83
N HIS A 107 -0.36 -14.96 5.61
CA HIS A 107 -1.62 -14.25 5.76
C HIS A 107 -2.04 -13.72 4.41
N LEU A 108 -3.32 -13.90 4.05
CA LEU A 108 -3.83 -13.49 2.75
C LEU A 108 -5.23 -12.89 2.90
N SER A 109 -5.47 -11.79 2.19
CA SER A 109 -6.78 -11.16 2.05
C SER A 109 -6.93 -10.59 0.65
N GLY A 110 -8.16 -10.45 0.16
CA GLY A 110 -8.44 -9.97 -1.18
C GLY A 110 -9.82 -10.37 -1.65
N ASN A 111 -10.20 -9.99 -2.87
CA ASN A 111 -11.57 -10.11 -3.37
C ASN A 111 -12.61 -9.29 -2.57
N ILE A 112 -12.19 -8.13 -2.05
CA ILE A 112 -12.99 -7.35 -1.10
C ILE A 112 -13.33 -5.97 -1.67
N HIS A 113 -14.62 -5.77 -1.96
CA HIS A 113 -15.20 -4.46 -2.23
C HIS A 113 -16.62 -4.35 -1.67
N VAL A 114 -16.75 -3.69 -0.50
CA VAL A 114 -18.00 -3.52 0.26
C VAL A 114 -18.67 -4.87 0.60
N VAL A 115 -17.84 -5.85 0.99
CA VAL A 115 -18.27 -7.20 1.38
C VAL A 115 -17.72 -7.56 2.76
N PRO A 116 -18.24 -8.61 3.43
CA PRO A 116 -17.61 -9.12 4.64
C PRO A 116 -16.13 -9.42 4.44
N LEU A 117 -15.35 -9.27 5.51
CA LEU A 117 -13.91 -9.55 5.49
C LEU A 117 -13.66 -10.96 4.97
N ILE A 118 -12.68 -11.06 4.07
CA ILE A 118 -12.18 -12.33 3.54
C ILE A 118 -10.72 -12.46 3.97
N TYR A 119 -10.44 -13.45 4.80
CA TYR A 119 -9.12 -13.65 5.38
C TYR A 119 -8.74 -15.13 5.42
N PHE A 120 -7.52 -15.43 5.00
CA PHE A 120 -6.93 -16.75 5.05
C PHE A 120 -5.62 -16.69 5.81
N ARG A 121 -5.32 -17.77 6.54
CA ARG A 121 -4.01 -17.99 7.13
C ARG A 121 -3.55 -19.41 6.85
N SER A 122 -2.26 -19.62 6.62
CA SER A 122 -1.72 -20.97 6.57
C SER A 122 -1.83 -21.64 7.95
N VAL A 123 -2.00 -22.96 7.95
CA VAL A 123 -1.97 -23.77 9.19
C VAL A 123 -0.54 -24.21 9.54
N GLN A 124 0.36 -24.17 8.55
CA GLN A 124 1.79 -24.42 8.73
C GLN A 124 2.60 -23.21 8.26
N PRO A 125 3.71 -22.90 8.96
CA PRO A 125 4.60 -21.83 8.53
C PRO A 125 5.20 -22.16 7.16
N LEU A 126 5.30 -21.13 6.32
CA LEU A 126 5.90 -21.17 4.98
C LEU A 126 5.31 -22.25 4.05
N ASN A 127 4.06 -22.66 4.27
CA ASN A 127 3.39 -23.66 3.45
C ASN A 127 2.03 -23.15 2.92
N ALA A 128 2.03 -22.65 1.68
CA ALA A 128 0.86 -22.09 1.03
C ALA A 128 -0.23 -23.12 0.71
N SER A 129 0.08 -24.42 0.67
CA SER A 129 -0.93 -25.48 0.48
C SER A 129 -1.86 -25.65 1.69
N THR A 130 -1.52 -25.03 2.83
CA THR A 130 -2.24 -25.22 4.10
C THR A 130 -3.12 -24.03 4.47
N PHE A 131 -3.41 -23.14 3.53
CA PHE A 131 -4.35 -22.04 3.76
C PHE A 131 -5.71 -22.56 4.20
N VAL A 132 -6.24 -21.97 5.27
CA VAL A 132 -7.63 -22.11 5.68
C VAL A 132 -8.26 -20.73 5.76
N GLN A 133 -9.55 -20.65 5.41
CA GLN A 133 -10.32 -19.43 5.60
C GLN A 133 -10.66 -19.27 7.08
N LEU A 134 -10.51 -18.06 7.59
CA LEU A 134 -10.94 -17.66 8.92
C LEU A 134 -12.12 -16.70 8.75
N ASP A 135 -13.16 -16.87 9.57
CA ASP A 135 -14.42 -16.14 9.45
C ASP A 135 -14.35 -14.71 9.99
N ARG A 136 -13.30 -14.39 10.74
CA ARG A 136 -13.09 -13.10 11.40
C ARG A 136 -11.62 -12.81 11.68
N MET A 137 -11.31 -11.54 11.92
CA MET A 137 -10.10 -11.13 12.64
C MET A 137 -10.43 -10.86 14.10
N THR A 138 -11.09 -9.75 14.37
CA THR A 138 -11.63 -9.36 15.69
C THR A 138 -13.11 -9.72 15.83
N GLY A 139 -13.83 -9.85 14.70
CA GLY A 139 -15.28 -10.06 14.66
C GLY A 139 -16.10 -8.77 14.82
N THR A 140 -15.45 -7.61 14.96
CA THR A 140 -16.08 -6.28 15.00
C THR A 140 -15.69 -5.49 13.76
N ASP A 141 -16.63 -4.74 13.18
CA ASP A 141 -16.37 -3.90 12.01
C ASP A 141 -15.80 -4.66 10.78
N GLU A 142 -16.33 -5.86 10.51
CA GLU A 142 -15.84 -6.74 9.45
C GLU A 142 -16.90 -7.06 8.39
N ASN A 143 -18.07 -6.41 8.42
CA ASN A 143 -19.20 -6.77 7.56
C ASN A 143 -19.21 -6.09 6.18
N ARG A 144 -18.50 -4.97 6.02
CA ARG A 144 -18.44 -4.16 4.78
C ARG A 144 -17.06 -3.56 4.64
N THR A 145 -16.13 -4.33 4.13
CA THR A 145 -14.71 -3.99 4.07
C THR A 145 -14.29 -3.65 2.64
N THR A 146 -13.21 -2.89 2.46
CA THR A 146 -12.53 -2.60 1.18
C THR A 146 -11.07 -2.29 1.46
N TYR A 147 -10.20 -2.49 0.48
CA TYR A 147 -8.79 -2.10 0.53
C TYR A 147 -8.00 -2.75 1.68
N PRO A 148 -7.93 -4.08 1.74
CA PRO A 148 -7.11 -4.76 2.74
C PRO A 148 -5.63 -4.41 2.55
N MET A 149 -4.88 -4.26 3.64
CA MET A 149 -3.44 -4.06 3.64
C MET A 149 -2.81 -4.67 4.89
N PHE A 150 -1.74 -5.44 4.71
CA PHE A 150 -0.84 -5.84 5.79
C PHE A 150 0.32 -4.84 5.88
N MET A 151 0.74 -4.52 7.10
CA MET A 151 1.89 -3.65 7.35
C MET A 151 2.56 -4.02 8.68
N TYR A 152 3.76 -3.49 8.91
CA TYR A 152 4.48 -3.64 10.17
C TYR A 152 4.60 -2.30 10.88
N GLY A 153 4.40 -2.32 12.20
CA GLY A 153 4.62 -1.18 13.08
C GLY A 153 6.11 -0.91 13.37
N PRO A 154 6.41 0.11 14.19
CA PRO A 154 7.78 0.47 14.55
C PRO A 154 8.55 -0.65 15.27
N GLU A 155 7.86 -1.46 16.08
CA GLU A 155 8.41 -2.58 16.85
C GLU A 155 8.12 -3.93 16.15
N ASN A 156 7.95 -3.90 14.83
CA ASN A 156 7.56 -5.04 13.98
C ASN A 156 6.18 -5.63 14.32
N GLU A 157 5.29 -4.84 14.92
CA GLU A 157 3.91 -5.26 15.15
C GLU A 157 3.24 -5.62 13.84
N PHE A 158 2.65 -6.82 13.73
CA PHE A 158 1.97 -7.24 12.52
C PHE A 158 0.55 -6.69 12.49
N ILE A 159 0.31 -5.74 11.59
CA ILE A 159 -0.91 -4.92 11.54
C ILE A 159 -1.68 -5.22 10.25
N PHE A 160 -3.00 -5.19 10.34
CA PHE A 160 -3.90 -5.24 9.20
C PHE A 160 -4.83 -4.03 9.22
N THR A 161 -4.95 -3.35 8.10
CA THR A 161 -5.82 -2.19 7.96
C THR A 161 -6.71 -2.31 6.73
N TYR A 162 -7.90 -1.75 6.83
CA TYR A 162 -8.91 -1.76 5.78
C TYR A 162 -9.89 -0.61 5.98
N ARG A 163 -10.59 -0.26 4.91
CA ARG A 163 -11.72 0.66 4.96
C ARG A 163 -12.99 -0.11 5.33
N LEU A 164 -13.64 0.29 6.40
CA LEU A 164 -15.01 -0.08 6.74
C LEU A 164 -16.00 0.85 6.03
N GLY A 165 -17.08 0.31 5.49
CA GLY A 165 -18.18 1.06 4.88
C GLY A 165 -18.17 1.04 3.36
N MET A 166 -18.59 2.15 2.74
CA MET A 166 -18.70 2.32 1.30
C MET A 166 -18.24 3.70 0.87
N SER A 167 -18.30 3.99 -0.44
CA SER A 167 -18.04 5.36 -0.90
C SER A 167 -19.10 6.35 -0.40
N GLY A 168 -18.68 7.54 0.04
CA GLY A 168 -19.47 8.52 0.77
C GLY A 168 -19.68 8.20 2.26
N ASN A 169 -19.13 7.10 2.78
CA ASN A 169 -19.25 6.73 4.19
C ASN A 169 -18.24 5.63 4.55
N GLY A 170 -17.03 6.01 4.95
CA GLY A 170 -16.10 4.99 5.42
C GLY A 170 -15.04 5.45 6.37
N ASN A 171 -14.66 4.49 7.20
CA ASN A 171 -13.79 4.63 8.34
C ASN A 171 -12.57 3.73 8.14
N GLN A 172 -11.40 4.16 8.63
CA GLN A 172 -10.19 3.37 8.48
C GLN A 172 -9.92 2.58 9.77
N ILE A 173 -9.89 1.26 9.69
CA ILE A 173 -9.74 0.36 10.83
C ILE A 173 -8.32 -0.20 10.88
N TYR A 174 -7.75 -0.33 12.07
CA TYR A 174 -6.42 -0.92 12.30
C TYR A 174 -6.55 -2.05 13.32
N ASN A 175 -6.12 -3.23 12.91
CA ASN A 175 -6.05 -4.43 13.76
C ASN A 175 -4.59 -4.82 13.99
N LEU A 176 -4.30 -5.32 15.19
CA LEU A 176 -3.02 -5.83 15.61
C LEU A 176 -3.11 -7.35 15.80
N TYR A 177 -2.17 -8.08 15.21
CA TYR A 177 -2.05 -9.53 15.39
C TYR A 177 -1.23 -9.88 16.63
N ASP A 178 -1.73 -10.81 17.42
CA ASP A 178 -1.00 -11.42 18.53
C ASP A 178 -0.43 -12.77 18.07
N LEU A 179 0.90 -12.86 17.96
CA LEU A 179 1.61 -14.07 17.52
C LEU A 179 1.36 -15.26 18.46
N LYS A 180 1.29 -15.01 19.77
CA LYS A 180 1.19 -16.05 20.80
C LYS A 180 -0.19 -16.72 20.78
N THR A 181 -1.25 -15.92 20.70
CA THR A 181 -2.62 -16.43 20.67
C THR A 181 -3.11 -16.71 19.25
N LYS A 182 -2.42 -16.19 18.24
CA LYS A 182 -2.77 -16.27 16.82
C LYS A 182 -4.14 -15.67 16.53
N THR A 183 -4.45 -14.56 17.20
CA THR A 183 -5.70 -13.81 17.09
C THR A 183 -5.44 -12.35 16.78
N TRP A 184 -6.46 -11.64 16.30
CA TRP A 184 -6.40 -10.20 16.11
C TRP A 184 -7.14 -9.45 17.21
N LYS A 185 -6.70 -8.23 17.51
CA LYS A 185 -7.41 -7.23 18.32
C LYS A 185 -7.38 -5.88 17.60
N GLY A 186 -8.22 -4.94 18.00
CA GLY A 186 -8.07 -3.55 17.53
C GLY A 186 -6.71 -3.00 17.98
N LEU A 187 -5.95 -2.39 17.07
CA LEU A 187 -4.77 -1.59 17.44
C LEU A 187 -5.23 -0.29 18.12
N LEU A 188 -6.30 0.29 17.59
CA LEU A 188 -6.94 1.49 18.06
C LEU A 188 -8.32 1.13 18.64
N ASP A 189 -8.72 1.78 19.73
CA ASP A 189 -10.06 1.61 20.31
C ASP A 189 -11.20 2.22 19.44
N LYS A 190 -10.82 2.90 18.37
CA LYS A 190 -11.69 3.63 17.44
C LYS A 190 -11.02 3.72 16.07
N PRO A 191 -11.76 4.00 14.99
CA PRO A 191 -11.16 4.19 13.68
C PRO A 191 -10.08 5.28 13.67
N LEU A 192 -9.11 5.15 12.76
CA LEU A 192 -8.12 6.19 12.51
C LEU A 192 -8.78 7.45 11.93
N THR A 193 -9.65 7.27 10.94
CA THR A 193 -10.52 8.33 10.39
C THR A 193 -11.98 7.94 10.48
N ASP A 194 -12.85 8.93 10.64
CA ASP A 194 -14.30 8.77 10.58
C ASP A 194 -14.88 9.67 9.49
N GLY A 195 -15.57 9.04 8.54
CA GLY A 195 -16.25 9.73 7.44
C GLY A 195 -17.60 10.34 7.86
N GLU A 196 -18.04 10.13 9.10
CA GLU A 196 -19.25 10.68 9.70
C GLU A 196 -20.53 10.37 8.93
N GLY A 197 -20.55 9.28 8.15
CA GLY A 197 -21.65 8.96 7.26
C GLY A 197 -21.75 9.82 6.01
N LYS A 198 -20.76 10.69 5.75
CA LYS A 198 -20.80 11.74 4.72
C LYS A 198 -19.68 11.63 3.67
N ARG A 199 -18.54 11.04 4.02
CA ARG A 199 -17.35 11.01 3.15
C ARG A 199 -16.43 9.81 3.38
N ASN A 200 -15.34 9.74 2.62
CA ASN A 200 -14.21 8.86 2.88
C ASN A 200 -12.88 9.61 2.83
N ALA A 201 -11.91 9.12 3.59
CA ALA A 201 -10.50 9.38 3.36
C ALA A 201 -9.92 8.34 2.38
N TYR A 202 -9.11 8.79 1.42
CA TYR A 202 -8.33 7.94 0.52
C TYR A 202 -6.84 8.16 0.75
N PHE A 203 -6.20 7.16 1.35
CA PHE A 203 -4.84 7.26 1.86
C PHE A 203 -3.76 6.97 0.82
N ASP A 204 -2.61 7.61 1.01
CA ASP A 204 -1.30 7.11 0.61
C ASP A 204 -0.47 6.93 1.89
N GLY A 205 -0.05 5.69 2.14
CA GLY A 205 0.60 5.27 3.38
C GLY A 205 -0.32 4.57 4.39
N PRO A 206 0.14 4.41 5.65
CA PRO A 206 1.31 5.07 6.21
C PRO A 206 2.65 4.50 5.70
N ILE A 207 3.66 5.36 5.53
CA ILE A 207 5.02 5.00 5.10
C ILE A 207 6.02 5.49 6.14
N LYS A 208 6.96 4.63 6.57
CA LYS A 208 8.03 5.02 7.49
C LYS A 208 9.05 5.90 6.76
N GLY A 209 9.19 7.14 7.21
CA GLY A 209 10.17 8.11 6.74
C GLY A 209 11.55 7.90 7.37
N PRO A 210 12.59 8.57 6.85
CA PRO A 210 13.96 8.50 7.37
C PRO A 210 14.10 9.12 8.77
N ASP A 211 13.16 9.98 9.17
CA ASP A 211 13.08 10.59 10.50
C ASP A 211 12.51 9.63 11.58
N GLY A 212 12.11 8.43 11.17
CA GLY A 212 11.55 7.40 12.03
C GLY A 212 10.05 7.53 12.29
N TYR A 213 9.37 8.51 11.71
CA TYR A 213 7.91 8.60 11.76
C TYR A 213 7.27 7.78 10.65
N PHE A 214 6.06 7.30 10.90
CA PHE A 214 5.12 6.88 9.87
C PHE A 214 4.33 8.10 9.40
N HIS A 215 4.39 8.39 8.11
CA HIS A 215 3.70 9.51 7.48
C HIS A 215 2.48 9.01 6.71
N LEU A 216 1.40 9.76 6.78
CA LEU A 216 0.14 9.45 6.14
C LEU A 216 -0.41 10.71 5.48
N VAL A 217 -0.76 10.62 4.20
CA VAL A 217 -1.53 11.64 3.50
C VAL A 217 -2.83 11.05 2.98
N TRP A 218 -3.85 11.88 2.83
CA TRP A 218 -5.09 11.45 2.21
C TRP A 218 -5.87 12.61 1.60
N VAL A 219 -6.80 12.26 0.73
CA VAL A 219 -7.78 13.17 0.14
C VAL A 219 -9.16 12.76 0.63
N TRP A 220 -10.01 13.74 0.94
CA TRP A 220 -11.41 13.49 1.30
C TRP A 220 -12.29 13.41 0.06
N ARG A 221 -13.35 12.59 0.11
CA ARG A 221 -14.35 12.49 -0.97
C ARG A 221 -15.75 12.38 -0.42
N GLU A 222 -16.63 13.29 -0.82
CA GLU A 222 -18.02 13.34 -0.33
C GLU A 222 -18.92 12.24 -0.95
N SER A 223 -18.61 11.76 -2.16
CA SER A 223 -19.51 10.83 -2.87
C SER A 223 -18.77 9.79 -3.72
N PRO A 224 -19.47 8.87 -4.40
CA PRO A 224 -18.84 8.01 -5.42
C PRO A 224 -18.24 8.77 -6.61
N ASP A 225 -18.66 10.01 -6.87
CA ASP A 225 -18.09 10.83 -7.94
C ASP A 225 -16.70 11.33 -7.54
N ALA A 226 -15.69 10.97 -8.33
CA ALA A 226 -14.30 11.40 -8.14
C ALA A 226 -14.12 12.92 -8.20
N SER A 227 -15.03 13.66 -8.86
CA SER A 227 -15.00 15.13 -8.88
C SER A 227 -15.30 15.74 -7.50
N THR A 228 -15.87 14.95 -6.58
CA THR A 228 -16.13 15.37 -5.20
C THR A 228 -14.95 15.12 -4.26
N ASN A 229 -13.77 14.79 -4.80
CA ASN A 229 -12.53 14.83 -4.04
C ASN A 229 -12.20 16.27 -3.66
N HIS A 230 -11.68 16.46 -2.45
CA HIS A 230 -11.27 17.76 -1.93
C HIS A 230 -10.24 17.59 -0.83
N ASP A 231 -9.49 18.66 -0.59
CA ASP A 231 -8.55 18.88 0.52
C ASP A 231 -7.51 17.77 0.75
N LEU A 232 -6.24 18.14 0.62
CA LEU A 232 -5.13 17.27 0.98
C LEU A 232 -4.86 17.36 2.49
N SER A 233 -4.93 16.23 3.17
CA SER A 233 -4.66 16.11 4.60
C SER A 233 -3.38 15.33 4.89
N TYR A 234 -2.84 15.54 6.10
CA TYR A 234 -1.62 14.88 6.57
C TYR A 234 -1.69 14.58 8.07
N ALA A 235 -1.02 13.50 8.47
CA ALA A 235 -0.68 13.19 9.84
C ALA A 235 0.59 12.34 9.88
N ARG A 236 1.29 12.36 11.02
CA ARG A 236 2.40 11.44 11.28
C ARG A 236 2.29 10.80 12.67
N SER A 237 2.95 9.67 12.86
CA SER A 237 2.96 8.93 14.12
C SER A 237 4.27 8.16 14.29
N LYS A 238 4.75 8.00 15.53
CA LYS A 238 5.88 7.09 15.82
C LYS A 238 5.44 5.67 16.12
N ASP A 239 4.23 5.51 16.66
CA ASP A 239 3.71 4.29 17.26
C ASP A 239 2.46 3.74 16.54
N LEU A 240 1.98 4.43 15.49
CA LEU A 240 0.71 4.21 14.79
C LEU A 240 -0.55 4.34 15.67
N VAL A 241 -0.39 4.77 16.93
CA VAL A 241 -1.46 4.92 17.92
C VAL A 241 -1.71 6.40 18.23
N SER A 242 -0.63 7.13 18.46
CA SER A 242 -0.60 8.56 18.76
C SER A 242 -0.22 9.31 17.48
N TRP A 243 -1.13 10.16 17.00
CA TRP A 243 -0.96 10.90 15.76
C TRP A 243 -0.79 12.40 16.01
N GLU A 244 0.01 13.05 15.18
CA GLU A 244 0.26 14.48 15.23
C GLU A 244 0.28 15.10 13.83
N THR A 245 0.09 16.42 13.77
CA THR A 245 0.28 17.23 12.56
C THR A 245 1.75 17.32 12.17
N GLY A 246 2.05 17.83 10.97
CA GLY A 246 3.43 18.12 10.54
C GLY A 246 4.16 19.09 11.48
N ALA A 247 3.41 20.00 12.10
CA ALA A 247 3.91 20.93 13.12
C ALA A 247 4.01 20.33 14.54
N GLY A 248 3.71 19.05 14.74
CA GLY A 248 3.81 18.37 16.04
C GLY A 248 2.65 18.60 17.01
N ARG A 249 1.50 19.11 16.53
CA ARG A 249 0.30 19.22 17.35
C ARG A 249 -0.40 17.86 17.41
N SER A 250 -0.69 17.37 18.61
CA SER A 250 -1.43 16.11 18.78
C SER A 250 -2.82 16.17 18.12
N LEU A 251 -3.19 15.07 17.47
CA LEU A 251 -4.49 14.86 16.83
C LEU A 251 -5.35 13.93 17.69
N VAL A 252 -6.65 14.20 17.71
CA VAL A 252 -7.63 13.35 18.41
C VAL A 252 -8.25 12.40 17.39
N LEU A 253 -8.24 11.12 17.70
CA LEU A 253 -8.93 10.10 16.90
C LEU A 253 -10.43 10.01 17.25
N PRO A 254 -11.31 9.62 16.30
CA PRO A 254 -10.99 9.52 14.88
C PRO A 254 -10.76 10.91 14.26
N MET A 255 -9.86 10.98 13.27
CA MET A 255 -9.68 12.19 12.48
C MET A 255 -10.87 12.36 11.52
N THR A 256 -11.43 13.56 11.49
CA THR A 256 -12.46 13.97 10.53
C THR A 256 -11.92 15.10 9.65
N SER A 257 -12.64 15.50 8.61
CA SER A 257 -12.28 16.65 7.78
C SER A 257 -12.17 17.95 8.57
N GLU A 258 -12.84 18.05 9.73
CA GLU A 258 -12.80 19.24 10.60
C GLU A 258 -11.67 19.20 11.63
N THR A 259 -11.22 18.00 12.04
CA THR A 259 -10.26 17.85 13.16
C THR A 259 -8.83 17.53 12.71
N CYS A 260 -8.64 17.07 11.48
CA CYS A 260 -7.31 16.79 10.92
C CYS A 260 -6.56 18.06 10.49
N GLU A 261 -5.32 17.90 10.04
CA GLU A 261 -4.58 18.95 9.35
C GLU A 261 -4.89 18.90 7.86
N ILE A 262 -5.38 20.02 7.31
CA ILE A 262 -5.44 20.27 5.87
C ILE A 262 -4.14 20.99 5.48
N VAL A 263 -3.31 20.32 4.69
CA VAL A 263 -2.03 20.85 4.20
C VAL A 263 -2.24 21.71 2.96
N ASP A 264 -3.14 21.29 2.08
CA ASP A 264 -3.51 22.05 0.89
C ASP A 264 -5.04 22.02 0.71
N PRO A 265 -5.74 23.14 0.92
CA PRO A 265 -7.18 23.20 0.71
C PRO A 265 -7.47 23.23 -0.80
N VAL A 266 -8.19 22.22 -1.27
CA VAL A 266 -8.57 22.09 -2.69
C VAL A 266 -10.06 21.83 -2.76
N PRO A 267 -10.87 22.75 -3.33
CA PRO A 267 -12.30 22.55 -3.45
C PRO A 267 -12.67 21.34 -4.31
N GLN A 268 -13.90 20.85 -4.12
CA GLN A 268 -14.48 19.88 -5.05
C GLN A 268 -14.49 20.45 -6.48
N LYS A 269 -14.27 19.57 -7.45
CA LYS A 269 -14.21 19.85 -8.89
C LYS A 269 -12.99 20.63 -9.37
N ASP A 270 -11.99 20.86 -8.51
CA ASP A 270 -10.75 21.57 -8.87
C ASP A 270 -9.59 20.63 -9.25
N GLY A 271 -9.87 19.35 -9.48
CA GLY A 271 -8.95 18.42 -10.16
C GLY A 271 -8.04 17.59 -9.27
N ILE A 272 -8.15 17.68 -7.94
CA ILE A 272 -7.50 16.72 -7.05
C ILE A 272 -8.13 15.33 -7.19
N ILE A 273 -7.30 14.30 -7.28
CA ILE A 273 -7.75 12.91 -7.47
C ILE A 273 -7.12 12.01 -6.41
N ASN A 274 -7.96 11.20 -5.77
CA ASN A 274 -7.51 10.16 -4.84
C ASN A 274 -6.53 9.18 -5.54
N GLY A 275 -5.48 8.76 -4.83
CA GLY A 275 -4.46 7.83 -5.34
C GLY A 275 -3.32 8.46 -6.15
N ASN A 276 -3.41 9.74 -6.50
CA ASN A 276 -2.33 10.47 -7.20
C ASN A 276 -1.47 11.35 -6.28
N THR A 277 -1.92 11.58 -5.04
CA THR A 277 -1.05 12.14 -3.99
C THR A 277 -0.05 11.08 -3.56
N LYS A 278 1.24 11.43 -3.48
CA LYS A 278 2.31 10.53 -3.06
C LYS A 278 3.18 11.18 -2.00
N LEU A 279 3.50 10.41 -0.96
CA LEU A 279 4.54 10.76 -0.01
C LEU A 279 5.93 10.64 -0.66
N GLY A 280 6.79 11.60 -0.35
CA GLY A 280 8.20 11.61 -0.71
C GLY A 280 9.02 12.17 0.44
N PHE A 281 10.27 11.73 0.55
CA PHE A 281 11.21 12.16 1.58
C PHE A 281 12.44 12.75 0.89
N ASP A 282 12.94 13.87 1.41
CA ASP A 282 14.25 14.39 1.03
C ASP A 282 15.37 13.58 1.70
N GLU A 283 16.60 13.79 1.20
CA GLU A 283 17.83 13.22 1.77
C GLU A 283 18.40 14.06 2.91
#